data_AF-A0A1G4IHM9-F1
#
_entry.id   AF-A0A1G4IHM9-F1
#
_cell.length_a   1.000
_cell.length_b   1.000
_cell.length_c   1.000
_cell.angle_alpha   90.00
_cell.angle_beta   90.00
_cell.angle_gamma   90.00
#
_symmetry.space_group_name_H-M   'P 1'
#
loop_
_entity.id
_entity.type
_entity.pdbx_description
1 polymer ?
#
loop_
_entity_poly.entity_id
_entity_poly.type
_entity_poly.pdbx_seq_one_letter_code
_entity_poly.pdbx_strand_id
1 'polypeptide(L)'
;MSYNTSSSSDSLLCEIDVNIQQQLDNSNFFLPVPKHLWNVQSKKGKQRCQGGGTSPKNTAQSNQPSTEMTCVMLQKSMRNALCNLELMYTNDTERLKQRLSEEFHRLRESAAERTRQLIDLSTKAQPLSYRVLFVLNLRRWMLCRGFEFALQDLKDWLRLALLLRETDTLHFLRECTKKLGPYARQRVEDALILHGSDIDSVCQVVMDIPVPTDETTTFGGPYYNLTLNDLIAMGDEDTHSVHVVNAQHTMPSHVREGLVEWMLLVNVELNLQLETFFLAVSILDRYLLRATIQPDREYLTAYAILLLASKVEEKCLFPLRDSVRLCGKTYKVGVLIATTNRIFEVLDCNVVYATLSNVGFGFLWQQEPVACEKQYSFLTYILTTLAIRTQYRQYRLSALAAAAVYVSRLRFNIPTGRPCDEVVVLLPVIKDAISCNISARSGGVYDLFKRSCFHEASRFPLPDLLYGL
;
A
#
# COMPACT_ATOMS: atom_id res chain seq x y z
N MET A 1 -20.55 13.85 -53.84
CA MET A 1 -19.63 14.99 -53.65
C MET A 1 -18.35 14.44 -53.05
N SER A 2 -17.31 14.42 -53.87
CA SER A 2 -15.97 13.92 -53.64
C SER A 2 -15.19 14.84 -52.69
N TYR A 3 -14.46 14.28 -51.74
CA TYR A 3 -13.32 14.97 -51.13
C TYR A 3 -12.07 14.12 -51.25
N ASN A 4 -11.09 14.74 -51.91
CA ASN A 4 -9.76 14.24 -52.22
C ASN A 4 -8.93 13.98 -50.97
N THR A 5 -8.07 12.99 -51.10
CA THR A 5 -6.84 12.79 -50.34
C THR A 5 -5.76 13.79 -50.79
N SER A 6 -5.04 14.37 -49.83
CA SER A 6 -3.65 14.80 -50.02
C SER A 6 -2.91 14.81 -48.68
N SER A 7 -1.78 14.10 -48.68
CA SER A 7 -0.81 13.85 -47.61
C SER A 7 0.17 15.00 -47.35
N SER A 8 0.62 15.16 -46.11
CA SER A 8 2.03 15.39 -45.65
C SER A 8 1.98 16.00 -44.23
N SER A 9 2.23 15.23 -43.16
CA SER A 9 3.52 15.05 -42.46
C SER A 9 4.08 16.32 -41.81
N ASP A 10 4.35 16.18 -40.49
CA ASP A 10 5.24 16.95 -39.62
C ASP A 10 4.84 18.36 -39.16
N SER A 11 4.31 18.44 -37.94
CA SER A 11 4.82 19.30 -36.82
C SER A 11 3.73 19.53 -35.77
N LEU A 12 3.61 18.67 -34.75
CA LEU A 12 2.80 18.93 -33.55
C LEU A 12 3.58 18.48 -32.31
N LEU A 13 4.72 19.15 -32.08
CA LEU A 13 5.46 19.15 -30.82
C LEU A 13 5.94 20.58 -30.57
N CYS A 14 5.01 21.48 -30.28
CA CYS A 14 5.31 22.74 -29.63
C CYS A 14 4.04 23.29 -28.97
N GLU A 15 4.23 23.80 -27.75
CA GLU A 15 3.32 24.66 -26.99
C GLU A 15 2.20 23.96 -26.20
N ILE A 16 2.59 23.37 -25.07
CA ILE A 16 1.71 23.35 -23.89
C ILE A 16 1.76 24.76 -23.30
N ASP A 17 0.76 25.56 -23.64
CA ASP A 17 0.59 26.94 -23.19
C ASP A 17 0.18 26.94 -21.70
N VAL A 18 1.11 27.30 -20.81
CA VAL A 18 0.89 27.38 -19.36
C VAL A 18 0.42 28.78 -19.03
N ASN A 19 -0.86 29.06 -19.26
CA ASN A 19 -1.47 30.33 -18.91
C ASN A 19 -1.89 30.33 -17.42
N ILE A 20 -1.00 30.82 -16.55
CA ILE A 20 -1.21 30.97 -15.11
C ILE A 20 -2.00 32.26 -14.87
N GLN A 21 -3.30 32.14 -14.56
CA GLN A 21 -4.00 33.25 -13.92
C GLN A 21 -3.68 33.27 -12.42
N GLN A 22 -2.95 34.33 -12.05
CA GLN A 22 -2.58 34.67 -10.69
C GLN A 22 -3.83 35.00 -9.86
N GLN A 23 -4.18 34.14 -8.92
CA GLN A 23 -4.87 34.54 -7.71
C GLN A 23 -4.24 33.82 -6.53
N LEU A 24 -3.38 34.52 -5.80
CA LEU A 24 -3.13 34.34 -4.36
C LEU A 24 -2.24 35.50 -3.91
N ASP A 25 -2.81 36.32 -3.03
CA ASP A 25 -2.27 37.58 -2.55
C ASP A 25 -0.85 37.47 -1.99
N ASN A 26 -0.11 38.56 -2.23
CA ASN A 26 1.24 38.82 -1.77
C ASN A 26 1.38 38.72 -0.24
N SER A 27 1.80 37.57 0.25
CA SER A 27 2.63 37.49 1.44
C SER A 27 3.63 36.34 1.32
N ASN A 28 4.82 36.54 1.87
CA ASN A 28 5.98 35.68 1.70
C ASN A 28 5.71 34.23 2.09
N PHE A 29 5.78 33.31 1.13
CA PHE A 29 5.76 31.87 1.39
C PHE A 29 7.07 31.47 2.10
N PHE A 30 7.04 31.35 3.43
CA PHE A 30 8.15 30.88 4.24
C PHE A 30 7.94 29.41 4.57
N LEU A 31 8.54 28.51 3.80
CA LEU A 31 8.55 27.09 4.13
C LEU A 31 9.38 26.84 5.40
N PRO A 32 8.98 25.89 6.25
CA PRO A 32 9.67 25.62 7.51
C PRO A 32 11.14 25.24 7.24
N VAL A 33 12.06 25.97 7.88
CA VAL A 33 13.50 25.70 7.83
C VAL A 33 13.85 24.75 8.99
N PRO A 34 14.41 23.55 8.72
CA PRO A 34 14.84 22.64 9.77
C PRO A 34 15.91 23.27 10.67
N LYS A 35 15.67 23.27 11.99
CA LYS A 35 16.54 23.93 12.99
C LYS A 35 17.96 23.34 13.08
N HIS A 36 18.23 22.17 12.50
CA HIS A 36 19.58 21.56 12.47
C HIS A 36 20.55 22.31 11.53
N LEU A 37 20.06 23.23 10.71
CA LEU A 37 20.88 24.07 9.83
C LEU A 37 21.42 25.32 10.53
N TRP A 38 21.09 25.56 11.81
CA TRP A 38 21.56 26.75 12.51
C TRP A 38 23.01 26.68 12.99
N ASN A 39 23.66 25.51 13.00
CA ASN A 39 25.04 25.39 13.50
C ASN A 39 25.83 24.26 12.82
N VAL A 40 26.43 24.49 11.65
CA VAL A 40 27.63 23.73 11.22
C VAL A 40 28.53 24.61 10.33
N GLN A 41 29.50 25.30 10.93
CA GLN A 41 30.74 25.68 10.27
C GLN A 41 31.88 24.82 10.82
N SER A 42 32.74 24.36 9.91
CA SER A 42 34.09 23.85 10.14
C SER A 42 34.23 22.43 10.72
N LYS A 43 34.61 21.48 9.85
CA LYS A 43 35.99 21.00 9.73
C LYS A 43 36.13 20.00 8.58
N LYS A 44 36.94 20.37 7.58
CA LYS A 44 37.43 19.48 6.51
C LYS A 44 38.59 18.64 7.05
N GLY A 45 38.60 17.34 6.75
CA GLY A 45 39.74 16.45 6.92
C GLY A 45 39.80 15.46 5.77
N LYS A 46 40.81 15.59 4.91
CA LYS A 46 41.15 14.70 3.79
C LYS A 46 41.75 13.40 4.32
N GLN A 47 41.43 12.27 3.69
CA GLN A 47 42.41 11.19 3.49
C GLN A 47 42.09 10.36 2.24
N ARG A 48 43.17 9.94 1.57
CA ARG A 48 43.27 9.35 0.23
C ARG A 48 44.23 8.16 0.37
N CYS A 49 43.90 7.01 -0.20
CA CYS A 49 44.77 5.89 -0.66
C CYS A 49 43.83 4.89 -1.38
N GLN A 50 43.90 4.62 -2.70
CA GLN A 50 44.81 3.72 -3.43
C GLN A 50 45.07 2.40 -2.67
N GLY A 51 44.91 1.19 -3.19
CA GLY A 51 44.55 0.63 -4.50
C GLY A 51 44.75 -0.91 -4.40
N GLY A 52 44.22 -1.70 -5.33
CA GLY A 52 44.52 -3.14 -5.38
C GLY A 52 43.46 -3.95 -6.10
N GLY A 53 43.67 -4.20 -7.39
CA GLY A 53 42.89 -5.15 -8.17
C GLY A 53 43.33 -6.59 -7.93
N THR A 54 42.39 -7.53 -8.09
CA THR A 54 42.64 -8.88 -8.61
C THR A 54 41.28 -9.54 -8.91
N SER A 55 41.07 -9.85 -10.19
CA SER A 55 40.24 -10.96 -10.68
C SER A 55 41.23 -12.08 -11.10
N PRO A 56 40.83 -13.31 -11.50
CA PRO A 56 39.48 -13.81 -11.77
C PRO A 56 39.24 -15.26 -11.23
N LYS A 57 38.03 -15.81 -11.43
CA LYS A 57 37.82 -17.06 -12.22
C LYS A 57 36.36 -17.54 -12.19
N ASN A 58 35.88 -17.82 -13.40
CA ASN A 58 34.66 -18.52 -13.74
C ASN A 58 34.65 -19.96 -13.20
N THR A 59 33.48 -20.40 -12.74
CA THR A 59 33.01 -21.77 -12.97
C THR A 59 31.50 -21.73 -13.10
N ALA A 60 31.03 -21.96 -14.32
CA ALA A 60 29.64 -22.26 -14.61
C ALA A 60 29.30 -23.64 -14.02
N GLN A 61 28.26 -23.71 -13.19
CA GLN A 61 27.49 -24.93 -12.98
C GLN A 61 26.01 -24.58 -13.04
N SER A 62 25.40 -25.03 -14.13
CA SER A 62 23.97 -25.15 -14.33
C SER A 62 23.37 -26.05 -13.26
N ASN A 63 22.57 -25.47 -12.38
CA ASN A 63 21.52 -26.16 -11.65
C ASN A 63 20.34 -25.20 -11.61
N GLN A 64 19.38 -25.37 -12.51
CA GLN A 64 18.08 -24.71 -12.36
C GLN A 64 17.37 -25.38 -11.17
N PRO A 65 17.12 -24.70 -10.05
CA PRO A 65 16.18 -25.20 -9.09
C PRO A 65 14.78 -25.02 -9.70
N SER A 66 13.98 -26.09 -9.72
CA SER A 66 12.54 -25.98 -9.97
C SER A 66 11.98 -24.89 -9.06
N THR A 67 11.73 -23.72 -9.62
CA THR A 67 11.46 -22.52 -8.83
C THR A 67 10.03 -22.63 -8.32
N GLU A 68 9.87 -23.02 -7.05
CA GLU A 68 8.56 -23.11 -6.39
C GLU A 68 7.80 -21.79 -6.56
N MET A 69 6.50 -21.85 -6.85
CA MET A 69 5.71 -20.63 -7.02
C MET A 69 5.57 -19.88 -5.69
N THR A 70 5.88 -18.58 -5.71
CA THR A 70 5.59 -17.68 -4.60
C THR A 70 4.08 -17.46 -4.46
N CYS A 71 3.63 -16.97 -3.29
CA CYS A 71 2.22 -16.65 -3.04
C CYS A 71 1.62 -15.72 -4.11
N VAL A 72 2.36 -14.67 -4.51
CA VAL A 72 1.93 -13.71 -5.54
C VAL A 72 1.84 -14.37 -6.92
N MET A 73 2.80 -15.23 -7.28
CA MET A 73 2.78 -15.98 -8.54
C MET A 73 1.59 -16.95 -8.59
N LEU A 74 1.29 -17.61 -7.48
CA LEU A 74 0.15 -18.51 -7.35
C LEU A 74 -1.18 -17.75 -7.51
N GLN A 75 -1.33 -16.62 -6.81
CA GLN A 75 -2.50 -15.74 -6.93
C GLN A 75 -2.74 -15.29 -8.37
N LYS A 76 -1.69 -14.78 -9.03
CA LYS A 76 -1.76 -14.33 -10.43
C LYS A 76 -2.12 -15.47 -11.39
N SER A 77 -1.51 -16.64 -11.20
CA SER A 77 -1.77 -17.81 -12.03
C SER A 77 -3.21 -18.31 -11.86
N MET A 78 -3.72 -18.32 -10.62
CA MET A 78 -5.10 -18.69 -10.33
C MET A 78 -6.10 -17.70 -10.94
N ARG A 79 -5.82 -16.39 -10.83
CA ARG A 79 -6.66 -15.35 -11.43
C ARG A 79 -6.73 -15.51 -12.95
N ASN A 80 -5.60 -15.70 -13.61
CA ASN A 80 -5.55 -15.92 -15.05
C ASN A 80 -6.29 -17.21 -15.46
N ALA A 81 -6.14 -18.28 -14.68
CA ALA A 81 -6.85 -19.53 -14.92
C ALA A 81 -8.38 -19.31 -14.82
N LEU A 82 -8.85 -18.68 -13.75
CA LEU A 82 -10.27 -18.38 -13.55
C LEU A 82 -10.83 -17.54 -14.71
N CYS A 83 -10.20 -16.41 -15.06
CA CYS A 83 -10.67 -15.56 -16.15
C CYS A 83 -10.72 -16.29 -17.50
N ASN A 84 -9.70 -17.10 -17.82
CA ASN A 84 -9.68 -17.86 -19.07
C ASN A 84 -10.78 -18.92 -19.11
N LEU A 85 -10.99 -19.63 -17.99
CA LEU A 85 -11.99 -20.68 -17.92
C LEU A 85 -13.41 -20.12 -17.97
N GLU A 86 -13.67 -19.00 -17.31
CA GLU A 86 -14.95 -18.30 -17.38
C GLU A 86 -15.29 -17.90 -18.83
N LEU A 87 -14.32 -17.38 -19.58
CA LEU A 87 -14.50 -17.03 -20.99
C LEU A 87 -14.75 -18.25 -21.89
N MET A 88 -14.05 -19.36 -21.62
CA MET A 88 -14.13 -20.56 -22.47
C MET A 88 -15.38 -21.41 -22.22
N TYR A 89 -15.95 -21.36 -21.02
CA TYR A 89 -17.00 -22.29 -20.57
C TYR A 89 -18.26 -21.58 -20.05
N THR A 90 -18.58 -20.40 -20.56
CA THR A 90 -19.74 -19.59 -20.12
C THR A 90 -21.06 -20.35 -20.07
N ASN A 91 -21.24 -21.35 -20.94
CA ASN A 91 -22.49 -22.11 -21.09
C ASN A 91 -22.40 -23.55 -20.56
N ASP A 92 -21.26 -23.98 -20.01
CA ASP A 92 -21.02 -25.35 -19.56
C ASP A 92 -20.44 -25.36 -18.14
N THR A 93 -21.33 -25.27 -17.15
CA THR A 93 -20.97 -25.17 -15.72
C THR A 93 -20.23 -26.41 -15.22
N GLU A 94 -20.62 -27.61 -15.65
CA GLU A 94 -19.98 -28.85 -15.19
C GLU A 94 -18.54 -28.94 -15.70
N ARG A 95 -18.32 -28.60 -16.97
CA ARG A 95 -16.98 -28.56 -17.54
C ARG A 95 -16.13 -27.44 -16.96
N LEU A 96 -16.71 -26.26 -16.69
CA LEU A 96 -16.05 -25.18 -15.97
C LEU A 96 -15.55 -25.67 -14.60
N LYS A 97 -16.44 -26.28 -13.82
CA LYS A 97 -16.14 -26.80 -12.47
C LYS A 97 -15.05 -27.87 -12.51
N GLN A 98 -15.12 -28.81 -13.45
CA GLN A 98 -14.10 -29.84 -13.62
C GLN A 98 -12.74 -29.22 -13.95
N ARG A 99 -12.67 -28.34 -14.95
CA ARG A 99 -11.41 -27.71 -15.38
C ARG A 99 -10.83 -26.80 -14.31
N LEU A 100 -11.66 -26.06 -13.59
CA LEU A 100 -11.22 -25.24 -12.46
C LEU A 100 -10.65 -26.10 -11.33
N SER A 101 -11.24 -27.27 -11.07
CA SER A 101 -10.71 -28.23 -10.09
C SER A 101 -9.34 -28.79 -10.49
N GLU A 102 -9.17 -29.16 -11.77
CA GLU A 102 -7.90 -29.63 -12.33
C GLU A 102 -6.82 -28.54 -12.22
N GLU A 103 -7.14 -27.30 -12.64
CA GLU A 103 -6.22 -26.16 -12.55
C GLU A 103 -5.88 -25.80 -11.11
N PHE A 104 -6.86 -25.82 -10.20
CA PHE A 104 -6.61 -25.63 -8.76
C PHE A 104 -5.59 -26.65 -8.25
N HIS A 105 -5.78 -27.94 -8.56
CA HIS A 105 -4.88 -29.00 -8.12
C HIS A 105 -3.47 -28.80 -8.70
N ARG A 106 -3.36 -28.50 -9.99
CA ARG A 106 -2.08 -28.25 -10.67
C ARG A 106 -1.31 -27.09 -10.06
N LEU A 107 -1.99 -25.97 -9.81
CA LEU A 107 -1.39 -24.77 -9.23
C LEU A 107 -0.98 -24.99 -7.77
N ARG A 108 -1.82 -25.67 -6.99
CA ARG A 108 -1.51 -26.06 -5.61
C ARG A 108 -0.24 -26.93 -5.52
N GLU A 109 -0.10 -27.92 -6.38
CA GLU A 109 1.10 -28.79 -6.42
C GLU A 109 2.36 -28.04 -6.89
N SER A 110 2.20 -26.92 -7.60
CA SER A 110 3.31 -26.05 -8.01
C SER A 110 3.70 -25.01 -6.95
N ALA A 111 2.90 -24.87 -5.89
CA ALA A 111 3.15 -23.94 -4.80
C ALA A 111 4.25 -24.44 -3.86
N ALA A 112 4.95 -23.49 -3.23
CA ALA A 112 5.92 -23.78 -2.17
C ALA A 112 5.31 -24.61 -1.04
N GLU A 113 6.09 -25.48 -0.41
CA GLU A 113 5.60 -26.46 0.57
C GLU A 113 4.82 -25.82 1.72
N ARG A 114 5.34 -24.72 2.30
CA ARG A 114 4.65 -23.99 3.37
C ARG A 114 3.29 -23.44 2.92
N THR A 115 3.21 -22.96 1.69
CA THR A 115 1.96 -22.43 1.11
C THR A 115 0.96 -23.56 0.85
N ARG A 116 1.43 -24.70 0.34
CA ARG A 116 0.60 -25.90 0.11
C ARG A 116 -0.01 -26.40 1.41
N GLN A 117 0.80 -26.57 2.45
CA GLN A 117 0.33 -26.98 3.78
C GLN A 117 -0.71 -26.02 4.35
N LEU A 118 -0.51 -24.71 4.19
CA LEU A 118 -1.48 -23.70 4.62
C LEU A 118 -2.81 -23.84 3.86
N ILE A 119 -2.78 -24.01 2.54
CA ILE A 119 -3.97 -24.23 1.71
C ILE A 119 -4.70 -25.50 2.15
N ASP A 120 -3.97 -26.58 2.42
CA ASP A 120 -4.56 -27.86 2.82
C ASP A 120 -5.26 -27.76 4.16
N LEU A 121 -4.56 -27.24 5.18
CA LEU A 121 -5.12 -27.07 6.51
C LEU A 121 -6.37 -26.18 6.50
N SER A 122 -6.38 -25.14 5.67
CA SER A 122 -7.47 -24.15 5.67
C SER A 122 -8.67 -24.58 4.82
N THR A 123 -8.47 -25.48 3.85
CA THR A 123 -9.46 -25.70 2.79
C THR A 123 -9.86 -27.15 2.51
N LYS A 124 -9.29 -28.14 3.21
CA LYS A 124 -9.49 -29.59 2.94
C LYS A 124 -10.95 -30.06 2.84
N ALA A 125 -11.86 -29.44 3.60
CA ALA A 125 -13.28 -29.81 3.64
C ALA A 125 -14.21 -28.72 3.08
N GLN A 126 -13.65 -27.76 2.31
CA GLN A 126 -14.40 -26.60 1.83
C GLN A 126 -14.80 -26.74 0.35
N PRO A 127 -15.87 -26.04 -0.09
CA PRO A 127 -16.29 -26.02 -1.49
C PRO A 127 -15.19 -25.51 -2.42
N LEU A 128 -15.22 -25.89 -3.70
CA LEU A 128 -14.20 -25.49 -4.69
C LEU A 128 -14.16 -23.96 -4.82
N SER A 129 -15.31 -23.30 -4.82
CA SER A 129 -15.42 -21.83 -4.84
C SER A 129 -14.60 -21.18 -3.72
N TYR A 130 -14.73 -21.66 -2.48
CA TYR A 130 -14.01 -21.15 -1.33
C TYR A 130 -12.51 -21.45 -1.42
N ARG A 131 -12.14 -22.64 -1.88
CA ARG A 131 -10.73 -23.02 -2.10
C ARG A 131 -10.03 -22.08 -3.08
N VAL A 132 -10.69 -21.80 -4.21
CA VAL A 132 -10.19 -20.88 -5.24
C VAL A 132 -10.08 -19.46 -4.66
N LEU A 133 -11.11 -18.98 -3.96
CA LEU A 133 -11.08 -17.66 -3.35
C LEU A 133 -10.00 -17.53 -2.28
N PHE A 134 -9.78 -18.57 -1.47
CA PHE A 134 -8.70 -18.63 -0.49
C PHE A 134 -7.34 -18.43 -1.15
N VAL A 135 -7.10 -19.06 -2.31
CA VAL A 135 -5.87 -18.86 -3.07
C VAL A 135 -5.79 -17.43 -3.61
N LEU A 136 -6.87 -16.90 -4.19
CA LEU A 136 -6.89 -15.54 -4.75
C LEU A 136 -6.61 -14.47 -3.67
N ASN A 137 -7.12 -14.66 -2.45
CA ASN A 137 -6.97 -13.74 -1.33
C ASN A 137 -5.86 -14.13 -0.34
N LEU A 138 -5.05 -15.14 -0.67
CA LEU A 138 -4.13 -15.80 0.26
C LEU A 138 -3.27 -14.81 1.05
N ARG A 139 -2.59 -13.89 0.35
CA ARG A 139 -1.68 -12.94 1.01
C ARG A 139 -2.43 -12.04 1.98
N ARG A 140 -3.58 -11.50 1.58
CA ARG A 140 -4.42 -10.63 2.42
C ARG A 140 -4.97 -11.39 3.63
N TRP A 141 -5.52 -12.58 3.44
CA TRP A 141 -6.08 -13.39 4.53
C TRP A 141 -5.03 -13.85 5.53
N MET A 142 -3.78 -14.09 5.09
CA MET A 142 -2.66 -14.35 6.01
C MET A 142 -2.35 -13.14 6.89
N LEU A 143 -2.26 -11.95 6.29
CA LEU A 143 -1.93 -10.71 6.99
C LEU A 143 -3.04 -10.29 7.97
N CYS A 144 -4.30 -10.41 7.54
CA CYS A 144 -5.50 -10.10 8.33
C CYS A 144 -5.94 -11.26 9.23
N ARG A 145 -5.07 -12.23 9.52
CA ARG A 145 -5.40 -13.33 10.43
C ARG A 145 -5.82 -12.78 11.78
N GLY A 146 -7.00 -13.19 12.24
CA GLY A 146 -7.60 -12.71 13.48
C GLY A 146 -8.60 -11.57 13.29
N PHE A 147 -8.79 -11.05 12.07
CA PHE A 147 -9.90 -10.14 11.76
C PHE A 147 -11.17 -10.95 11.43
N GLU A 148 -12.31 -10.27 11.48
CA GLU A 148 -13.59 -10.79 10.98
C GLU A 148 -13.53 -11.11 9.49
N PHE A 149 -14.40 -12.02 9.06
CA PHE A 149 -14.61 -12.29 7.65
C PHE A 149 -15.35 -11.12 7.01
N ALA A 150 -14.79 -10.54 5.95
CA ALA A 150 -15.37 -9.37 5.31
C ALA A 150 -16.62 -9.70 4.50
N LEU A 151 -17.62 -8.82 4.51
CA LEU A 151 -18.85 -9.00 3.73
C LEU A 151 -18.55 -9.09 2.21
N GLN A 152 -17.60 -8.32 1.71
CA GLN A 152 -17.24 -8.39 0.29
C GLN A 152 -16.58 -9.74 -0.07
N ASP A 153 -15.80 -10.34 0.83
CA ASP A 153 -15.23 -11.68 0.63
C ASP A 153 -16.34 -12.73 0.58
N LEU A 154 -17.36 -12.60 1.42
CA LEU A 154 -18.55 -13.45 1.36
C LEU A 154 -19.27 -13.31 0.01
N LYS A 155 -19.47 -12.08 -0.46
CA LYS A 155 -20.13 -11.82 -1.75
C LYS A 155 -19.34 -12.38 -2.93
N ASP A 156 -18.02 -12.22 -2.94
CA ASP A 156 -17.17 -12.77 -4.01
C ASP A 156 -17.18 -14.30 -3.99
N TRP A 157 -17.16 -14.90 -2.81
CA TRP A 157 -17.34 -16.35 -2.66
C TRP A 157 -18.71 -16.78 -3.21
N LEU A 158 -19.78 -16.10 -2.82
CA LEU A 158 -21.15 -16.45 -3.22
C LEU A 158 -21.35 -16.36 -4.73
N ARG A 159 -20.80 -15.32 -5.38
CA ARG A 159 -20.78 -15.20 -6.85
C ARG A 159 -20.17 -16.43 -7.52
N LEU A 160 -19.00 -16.87 -7.03
CA LEU A 160 -18.32 -18.04 -7.59
C LEU A 160 -19.05 -19.35 -7.26
N ALA A 161 -19.61 -19.49 -6.06
CA ALA A 161 -20.37 -20.66 -5.66
C ALA A 161 -21.63 -20.85 -6.54
N LEU A 162 -22.35 -19.76 -6.83
CA LEU A 162 -23.49 -19.75 -7.75
C LEU A 162 -23.09 -20.06 -9.18
N LEU A 163 -21.98 -19.47 -9.66
CA LEU A 163 -21.44 -19.76 -10.99
C LEU A 163 -21.12 -21.25 -11.17
N LEU A 164 -20.58 -21.89 -10.12
CA LEU A 164 -20.23 -23.31 -10.10
C LEU A 164 -21.39 -24.24 -9.71
N ARG A 165 -22.58 -23.71 -9.40
CA ARG A 165 -23.77 -24.44 -8.94
C ARG A 165 -23.46 -25.44 -7.82
N GLU A 166 -22.76 -25.00 -6.78
CA GLU A 166 -22.42 -25.85 -5.64
C GLU A 166 -23.64 -26.14 -4.75
N THR A 167 -23.87 -27.42 -4.44
CA THR A 167 -25.08 -27.91 -3.75
C THR A 167 -25.15 -27.53 -2.27
N ASP A 168 -23.99 -27.42 -1.60
CA ASP A 168 -23.92 -27.17 -0.15
C ASP A 168 -23.73 -25.69 0.21
N THR A 169 -23.99 -24.79 -0.74
CA THR A 169 -23.78 -23.34 -0.62
C THR A 169 -24.53 -22.76 0.60
N LEU A 170 -25.78 -23.16 0.85
CA LEU A 170 -26.56 -22.65 1.98
C LEU A 170 -25.97 -23.09 3.34
N HIS A 171 -25.49 -24.33 3.43
CA HIS A 171 -24.85 -24.84 4.64
C HIS A 171 -23.55 -24.08 4.92
N PHE A 172 -22.70 -23.91 3.90
CA PHE A 172 -21.44 -23.20 4.06
C PHE A 172 -21.61 -21.69 4.30
N LEU A 173 -22.66 -21.07 3.74
CA LEU A 173 -23.04 -19.70 4.03
C LEU A 173 -23.27 -19.51 5.54
N ARG A 174 -24.04 -20.40 6.20
CA ARG A 174 -24.27 -20.36 7.65
C ARG A 174 -22.98 -20.43 8.48
N GLU A 175 -22.01 -21.24 8.03
CA GLU A 175 -20.69 -21.32 8.67
C GLU A 175 -19.86 -20.03 8.49
N CYS A 176 -19.94 -19.40 7.32
CA CYS A 176 -19.29 -18.12 7.07
C CYS A 176 -19.93 -16.98 7.88
N THR A 177 -21.27 -16.99 8.04
CA THR A 177 -22.02 -15.98 8.80
C THR A 177 -21.51 -15.82 10.22
N LYS A 178 -21.16 -16.94 10.89
CA LYS A 178 -20.58 -16.93 12.25
C LYS A 178 -19.25 -16.17 12.35
N LYS A 179 -18.53 -16.01 11.25
CA LYS A 179 -17.22 -15.33 11.17
C LYS A 179 -17.33 -13.88 10.71
N LEU A 180 -18.50 -13.44 10.21
CA LEU A 180 -18.73 -12.07 9.77
C LEU A 180 -18.67 -11.07 10.93
N GLY A 181 -18.43 -9.81 10.60
CA GLY A 181 -18.62 -8.69 11.51
C GLY A 181 -20.07 -8.55 12.00
N PRO A 182 -20.32 -7.80 13.08
CA PRO A 182 -21.64 -7.71 13.72
C PRO A 182 -22.75 -7.21 12.78
N TYR A 183 -22.46 -6.23 11.93
CA TYR A 183 -23.45 -5.65 11.02
C TYR A 183 -23.79 -6.66 9.90
N ALA A 184 -22.76 -7.16 9.21
CA ALA A 184 -22.95 -8.12 8.13
C ALA A 184 -23.59 -9.42 8.63
N ARG A 185 -23.18 -9.90 9.81
CA ARG A 185 -23.75 -11.10 10.43
C ARG A 185 -25.25 -10.95 10.64
N GLN A 186 -25.68 -9.87 11.29
CA GLN A 186 -27.10 -9.64 11.55
C GLN A 186 -27.92 -9.63 10.25
N ARG A 187 -27.46 -8.88 9.24
CA ARG A 187 -28.16 -8.75 7.96
C ARG A 187 -28.27 -10.08 7.20
N VAL A 188 -27.22 -10.91 7.24
CA VAL A 188 -27.23 -12.25 6.62
C VAL A 188 -28.10 -13.23 7.41
N GLU A 189 -28.08 -13.17 8.75
CA GLU A 189 -28.97 -13.98 9.59
C GLU A 189 -30.45 -13.65 9.34
N ASP A 190 -30.79 -12.36 9.24
CA ASP A 190 -32.15 -11.92 8.88
C ASP A 190 -32.58 -12.46 7.52
N ALA A 191 -31.69 -12.41 6.52
CA ALA A 191 -31.96 -12.95 5.18
C ALA A 191 -32.20 -14.47 5.21
N LEU A 192 -31.39 -15.20 5.99
CA LEU A 192 -31.54 -16.65 6.18
C LEU A 192 -32.85 -17.01 6.89
N ILE A 193 -33.31 -16.20 7.84
CA ILE A 193 -34.58 -16.41 8.55
C ILE A 193 -35.77 -16.15 7.63
N LEU A 194 -35.74 -15.06 6.86
CA LEU A 194 -36.86 -14.64 6.01
C LEU A 194 -37.08 -15.55 4.79
N HIS A 195 -36.00 -16.00 4.14
CA HIS A 195 -36.08 -16.77 2.90
C HIS A 195 -35.83 -18.27 3.10
N GLY A 196 -35.46 -18.70 4.30
CA GLY A 196 -35.43 -20.10 4.71
C GLY A 196 -34.44 -20.96 3.92
N SER A 197 -34.96 -21.78 3.00
CA SER A 197 -34.18 -22.72 2.17
C SER A 197 -34.06 -22.30 0.70
N ASP A 198 -34.71 -21.20 0.30
CA ASP A 198 -34.60 -20.68 -1.06
C ASP A 198 -33.26 -19.98 -1.27
N ILE A 199 -32.33 -20.70 -1.90
CA ILE A 199 -30.96 -20.24 -2.07
C ILE A 199 -30.88 -19.02 -2.98
N ASP A 200 -31.69 -18.94 -4.03
CA ASP A 200 -31.62 -17.86 -5.01
C ASP A 200 -32.07 -16.54 -4.36
N SER A 201 -33.17 -16.59 -3.60
CA SER A 201 -33.66 -15.44 -2.84
C SER A 201 -32.68 -15.01 -1.75
N VAL A 202 -32.15 -15.95 -0.95
CA VAL A 202 -31.13 -15.63 0.08
C VAL A 202 -29.93 -14.97 -0.57
N CYS A 203 -29.44 -15.53 -1.68
CA CYS A 203 -28.28 -14.99 -2.38
C CYS A 203 -28.53 -13.58 -2.88
N GLN A 204 -29.66 -13.34 -3.55
CA GLN A 204 -29.99 -12.00 -4.04
C GLN A 204 -29.97 -10.97 -2.90
N VAL A 205 -30.63 -11.29 -1.78
CA VAL A 205 -30.64 -10.39 -0.61
C VAL A 205 -29.24 -10.15 -0.06
N VAL A 206 -28.42 -11.20 0.08
CA VAL A 206 -27.03 -11.07 0.57
C VAL A 206 -26.18 -10.21 -0.37
N MET A 207 -26.34 -10.37 -1.68
CA MET A 207 -25.66 -9.57 -2.69
C MET A 207 -26.03 -8.09 -2.61
N ASP A 208 -27.26 -7.78 -2.22
CA ASP A 208 -27.80 -6.42 -2.08
C ASP A 208 -27.49 -5.75 -0.73
N ILE A 209 -26.94 -6.47 0.26
CA ILE A 209 -26.56 -5.86 1.55
C ILE A 209 -25.48 -4.79 1.31
N PRO A 210 -25.69 -3.51 1.66
CA PRO A 210 -24.66 -2.51 1.47
C PRO A 210 -23.44 -2.83 2.35
N VAL A 211 -22.24 -2.72 1.77
CA VAL A 211 -21.01 -2.80 2.57
C VAL A 211 -20.91 -1.50 3.38
N PRO A 212 -20.74 -1.54 4.71
CA PRO A 212 -20.54 -0.34 5.50
C PRO A 212 -19.27 0.37 5.05
N THR A 213 -19.42 1.50 4.36
CA THR A 213 -18.31 2.34 3.92
C THR A 213 -18.42 3.73 4.53
N ASP A 214 -17.26 4.33 4.80
CA ASP A 214 -17.14 5.74 5.16
C ASP A 214 -16.95 6.60 3.90
N GLU A 215 -17.27 7.89 3.96
CA GLU A 215 -17.06 8.87 2.87
C GLU A 215 -15.58 8.96 2.44
N THR A 216 -14.67 8.50 3.30
CA THR A 216 -13.22 8.51 3.10
C THR A 216 -12.68 7.33 2.28
N THR A 217 -13.54 6.39 1.84
CA THR A 217 -13.13 5.23 1.04
C THR A 217 -12.71 5.63 -0.38
N THR A 218 -11.45 5.38 -0.77
CA THR A 218 -10.96 5.77 -2.11
C THR A 218 -11.33 4.78 -3.22
N PHE A 219 -11.55 3.52 -2.87
CA PHE A 219 -12.09 2.49 -3.76
C PHE A 219 -13.04 1.55 -3.00
N GLY A 220 -14.11 1.11 -3.67
CA GLY A 220 -15.18 0.34 -3.05
C GLY A 220 -15.95 -0.54 -4.03
N GLY A 221 -17.00 -1.19 -3.54
CA GLY A 221 -17.90 -2.01 -4.35
C GLY A 221 -17.26 -3.33 -4.85
N PRO A 222 -17.64 -3.82 -6.04
CA PRO A 222 -17.27 -5.16 -6.51
C PRO A 222 -15.77 -5.32 -6.78
N TYR A 223 -15.05 -4.22 -7.01
CA TYR A 223 -13.61 -4.26 -7.34
C TYR A 223 -12.70 -4.11 -6.13
N TYR A 224 -13.25 -3.86 -4.93
CA TYR A 224 -12.45 -3.58 -3.75
C TYR A 224 -11.39 -4.66 -3.49
N ASN A 225 -11.78 -5.94 -3.50
CA ASN A 225 -10.88 -7.04 -3.19
C ASN A 225 -9.77 -7.18 -4.25
N LEU A 226 -10.12 -6.95 -5.52
CA LEU A 226 -9.17 -6.96 -6.62
C LEU A 226 -8.14 -5.83 -6.47
N THR A 227 -8.62 -4.59 -6.29
CA THR A 227 -7.78 -3.40 -6.13
C THR A 227 -6.84 -3.55 -4.93
N LEU A 228 -7.34 -3.98 -3.77
CA LEU A 228 -6.51 -4.16 -2.59
C LEU A 228 -5.46 -5.28 -2.79
N ASN A 229 -5.83 -6.40 -3.40
CA ASN A 229 -4.88 -7.46 -3.71
C ASN A 229 -3.79 -6.99 -4.69
N ASP A 230 -4.13 -6.14 -5.66
CA ASP A 230 -3.17 -5.58 -6.62
C ASP A 230 -2.24 -4.55 -5.97
N LEU A 231 -2.74 -3.72 -5.06
CA LEU A 231 -1.92 -2.83 -4.23
C LEU A 231 -0.95 -3.62 -3.33
N ILE A 232 -1.43 -4.71 -2.71
CA ILE A 232 -0.57 -5.61 -1.92
C ILE A 232 0.50 -6.21 -2.81
N ALA A 233 0.14 -6.76 -3.97
CA ALA A 233 1.09 -7.37 -4.90
C ALA A 233 2.13 -6.37 -5.42
N MET A 234 1.73 -5.11 -5.63
CA MET A 234 2.64 -4.03 -5.99
C MET A 234 3.60 -3.70 -4.84
N GLY A 235 3.15 -3.62 -3.59
CA GLY A 235 4.00 -3.27 -2.44
C GLY A 235 4.80 -4.41 -1.80
N ASP A 236 4.50 -5.67 -2.12
CA ASP A 236 5.11 -6.87 -1.54
C ASP A 236 6.39 -7.35 -2.24
N GLU A 237 7.25 -6.39 -2.57
CA GLU A 237 8.61 -6.70 -3.00
C GLU A 237 9.40 -7.43 -1.89
N ASP A 238 10.36 -8.27 -2.32
CA ASP A 238 11.24 -8.97 -1.40
C ASP A 238 12.06 -7.99 -0.56
N THR A 239 12.24 -8.29 0.72
CA THR A 239 13.06 -7.45 1.59
C THR A 239 14.53 -7.46 1.15
N HIS A 240 15.25 -6.37 1.39
CA HIS A 240 16.68 -6.37 1.11
C HIS A 240 17.38 -7.38 2.03
N SER A 241 18.10 -8.34 1.44
CA SER A 241 19.06 -9.13 2.21
C SER A 241 20.14 -8.18 2.77
N VAL A 242 20.58 -8.43 4.00
CA VAL A 242 21.60 -7.64 4.73
C VAL A 242 22.88 -7.38 3.90
N HIS A 243 23.11 -8.16 2.83
CA HIS A 243 24.30 -8.11 1.98
C HIS A 243 24.16 -7.31 0.66
N VAL A 244 22.99 -6.74 0.33
CA VAL A 244 22.72 -6.13 -1.00
C VAL A 244 22.42 -4.62 -0.94
N VAL A 245 22.64 -3.96 0.21
CA VAL A 245 22.65 -2.49 0.22
C VAL A 245 23.90 -2.04 -0.54
N ASN A 246 23.71 -1.65 -1.81
CA ASN A 246 24.75 -1.02 -2.61
C ASN A 246 25.16 0.28 -1.90
N ALA A 247 26.27 0.24 -1.15
CA ALA A 247 26.74 1.34 -0.30
C ALA A 247 27.03 2.65 -1.05
N GLN A 248 26.95 2.65 -2.38
CA GLN A 248 27.28 3.78 -3.26
C GLN A 248 26.16 4.84 -3.37
N HIS A 249 24.91 4.50 -3.04
CA HIS A 249 23.75 5.42 -3.13
C HIS A 249 23.04 5.67 -1.80
N THR A 250 23.58 5.17 -0.69
CA THR A 250 22.85 5.11 0.59
C THR A 250 22.93 6.44 1.36
N MET A 251 21.83 7.20 1.33
CA MET A 251 21.58 8.27 2.30
C MET A 251 21.50 7.64 3.71
N PRO A 252 22.20 8.18 4.74
CA PRO A 252 22.10 7.65 6.10
C PRO A 252 20.66 7.71 6.63
N SER A 253 20.23 6.70 7.40
CA SER A 253 18.85 6.57 7.90
C SER A 253 18.34 7.84 8.60
N HIS A 254 19.16 8.43 9.46
CA HIS A 254 18.79 9.64 10.20
C HIS A 254 18.60 10.88 9.31
N VAL A 255 19.31 10.96 8.18
CA VAL A 255 19.15 12.05 7.20
C VAL A 255 17.84 11.85 6.45
N ARG A 256 17.55 10.62 6.01
CA ARG A 256 16.27 10.27 5.39
C ARG A 256 15.10 10.57 6.34
N GLU A 257 15.18 10.14 7.60
CA GLU A 257 14.14 10.41 8.61
C GLU A 257 13.85 11.91 8.71
N GLY A 258 14.88 12.74 8.84
CA GLY A 258 14.71 14.19 8.90
C GLY A 258 14.16 14.81 7.60
N LEU A 259 14.56 14.29 6.45
CA LEU A 259 14.08 14.74 5.14
C LEU A 259 12.59 14.38 4.93
N VAL A 260 12.20 13.17 5.29
CA VAL A 260 10.81 12.70 5.18
C VAL A 260 9.92 13.43 6.19
N GLU A 261 10.38 13.65 7.42
CA GLU A 261 9.65 14.47 8.39
C GLU A 261 9.47 15.92 7.88
N TRP A 262 10.49 16.49 7.25
CA TRP A 262 10.36 17.79 6.59
C TRP A 262 9.35 17.76 5.45
N MET A 263 9.34 16.72 4.61
CA MET A 263 8.35 16.55 3.53
C MET A 263 6.92 16.53 4.08
N LEU A 264 6.68 15.83 5.20
CA LEU A 264 5.37 15.82 5.87
C LEU A 264 4.93 17.24 6.28
N LEU A 265 5.83 18.00 6.90
CA LEU A 265 5.53 19.37 7.31
C LEU A 265 5.21 20.27 6.12
N VAL A 266 5.97 20.15 5.03
CA VAL A 266 5.71 20.89 3.78
C VAL A 266 4.37 20.47 3.15
N ASN A 267 4.06 19.18 3.14
CA ASN A 267 2.79 18.67 2.62
C ASN A 267 1.59 19.29 3.34
N VAL A 268 1.65 19.37 4.67
CA VAL A 268 0.62 19.99 5.51
C VAL A 268 0.55 21.50 5.27
N GLU A 269 1.69 22.20 5.17
CA GLU A 269 1.73 23.64 4.91
C GLU A 269 1.12 24.00 3.54
N LEU A 270 1.31 23.12 2.55
CA LEU A 270 0.72 23.24 1.22
C LEU A 270 -0.74 22.76 1.15
N ASN A 271 -1.31 22.29 2.27
CA ASN A 271 -2.65 21.73 2.36
C ASN A 271 -2.92 20.61 1.33
N LEU A 272 -1.92 19.77 1.10
CA LEU A 272 -2.02 18.59 0.23
C LEU A 272 -2.62 17.42 1.01
N GLN A 273 -3.26 16.49 0.30
CA GLN A 273 -3.69 15.22 0.86
C GLN A 273 -2.49 14.48 1.47
N LEU A 274 -2.73 13.73 2.55
CA LEU A 274 -1.67 12.90 3.13
C LEU A 274 -1.23 11.78 2.19
N GLU A 275 -2.10 11.34 1.28
CA GLU A 275 -1.75 10.37 0.24
C GLU A 275 -0.60 10.88 -0.65
N THR A 276 -0.61 12.19 -0.98
CA THR A 276 0.50 12.85 -1.69
C THR A 276 1.83 12.69 -0.95
N PHE A 277 1.81 12.80 0.38
CA PHE A 277 3.00 12.56 1.21
C PHE A 277 3.45 11.08 1.12
N PHE A 278 2.54 10.11 1.28
CA PHE A 278 2.92 8.69 1.22
C PHE A 278 3.46 8.29 -0.16
N LEU A 279 2.86 8.81 -1.23
CA LEU A 279 3.35 8.63 -2.59
C LEU A 279 4.73 9.27 -2.77
N ALA A 280 4.92 10.47 -2.25
CA ALA A 280 6.21 11.16 -2.26
C ALA A 280 7.30 10.37 -1.52
N VAL A 281 7.00 9.72 -0.39
CA VAL A 281 7.94 8.84 0.31
C VAL A 281 8.32 7.63 -0.57
N SER A 282 7.34 7.00 -1.22
CA SER A 282 7.59 5.89 -2.16
C SER A 282 8.48 6.30 -3.34
N ILE A 283 8.25 7.50 -3.90
CA ILE A 283 9.08 8.06 -4.97
C ILE A 283 10.50 8.35 -4.48
N LEU A 284 10.66 8.99 -3.31
CA LEU A 284 11.95 9.29 -2.72
C LEU A 284 12.78 8.03 -2.52
N ASP A 285 12.18 7.02 -1.92
CA ASP A 285 12.85 5.77 -1.59
C ASP A 285 13.32 5.01 -2.82
N ARG A 286 12.45 4.87 -3.83
CA ARG A 286 12.82 4.24 -5.11
C ARG A 286 13.86 5.04 -5.87
N TYR A 287 13.84 6.38 -5.74
CA TYR A 287 14.84 7.25 -6.34
C TYR A 287 16.21 7.10 -5.66
N LEU A 288 16.24 7.01 -4.32
CA LEU A 288 17.46 6.79 -3.54
C LEU A 288 18.15 5.44 -3.85
N LEU A 289 17.40 4.45 -4.33
CA LEU A 289 17.99 3.20 -4.82
C LEU A 289 18.77 3.34 -6.14
N ARG A 290 18.46 4.38 -6.92
CA ARG A 290 18.98 4.56 -8.30
C ARG A 290 19.87 5.78 -8.46
N ALA A 291 19.85 6.72 -7.50
CA ALA A 291 20.57 7.98 -7.59
C ALA A 291 21.07 8.45 -6.22
N THR A 292 22.27 9.03 -6.20
CA THR A 292 22.81 9.74 -5.02
C THR A 292 22.34 11.19 -5.04
N ILE A 293 21.75 11.65 -3.93
CA ILE A 293 21.40 13.05 -3.74
C ILE A 293 22.60 13.79 -3.13
N GLN A 294 22.96 14.94 -3.71
CA GLN A 294 24.01 15.78 -3.14
C GLN A 294 23.49 16.45 -1.86
N PRO A 295 24.26 16.51 -0.76
CA PRO A 295 23.80 17.07 0.52
C PRO A 295 23.25 18.50 0.43
N ASP A 296 23.73 19.30 -0.52
CA ASP A 296 23.29 20.67 -0.73
C ASP A 296 21.95 20.78 -1.50
N ARG A 297 21.45 19.65 -2.05
CA ARG A 297 20.27 19.53 -2.93
C ARG A 297 19.16 18.66 -2.35
N GLU A 298 19.29 18.14 -1.13
CA GLU A 298 18.31 17.24 -0.49
C GLU A 298 16.90 17.83 -0.45
N TYR A 299 16.75 19.05 0.06
CA TYR A 299 15.46 19.74 0.15
C TYR A 299 14.87 20.12 -1.21
N LEU A 300 15.70 20.46 -2.19
CA LEU A 300 15.24 20.72 -3.55
C LEU A 300 14.67 19.44 -4.17
N THR A 301 15.38 18.33 -3.98
CA THR A 301 14.96 17.01 -4.48
C THR A 301 13.67 16.57 -3.80
N ALA A 302 13.57 16.69 -2.48
CA ALA A 302 12.36 16.38 -1.72
C ALA A 302 11.16 17.26 -2.13
N TYR A 303 11.37 18.55 -2.37
CA TYR A 303 10.32 19.44 -2.89
C TYR A 303 9.91 19.07 -4.32
N ALA A 304 10.86 18.71 -5.18
CA ALA A 304 10.61 18.22 -6.53
C ALA A 304 9.81 16.91 -6.54
N ILE A 305 10.04 16.04 -5.57
CA ILE A 305 9.30 14.79 -5.36
C ILE A 305 7.87 15.08 -4.89
N LEU A 306 7.66 16.03 -3.96
CA LEU A 306 6.32 16.47 -3.56
C LEU A 306 5.56 17.09 -4.73
N LEU A 307 6.23 17.90 -5.57
CA LEU A 307 5.66 18.42 -6.80
C LEU A 307 5.27 17.28 -7.77
N LEU A 308 6.08 16.23 -7.87
CA LEU A 308 5.77 15.09 -8.73
C LEU A 308 4.59 14.27 -8.20
N ALA A 309 4.56 13.98 -6.89
CA ALA A 309 3.48 13.25 -6.24
C ALA A 309 2.15 14.03 -6.30
N SER A 310 2.17 15.34 -6.07
CA SER A 310 0.97 16.17 -6.16
C SER A 310 0.37 16.20 -7.57
N LYS A 311 1.20 16.16 -8.62
CA LYS A 311 0.69 16.03 -10.00
C LYS A 311 -0.03 14.71 -10.26
N VAL A 312 0.22 13.67 -9.47
CA VAL A 312 -0.45 12.37 -9.57
C VAL A 312 -1.73 12.36 -8.74
N GLU A 313 -1.68 12.90 -7.52
CA GLU A 313 -2.72 12.68 -6.52
C GLU A 313 -3.70 13.85 -6.37
N GLU A 314 -3.27 15.09 -6.62
CA GLU A 314 -4.07 16.28 -6.34
C GLU A 314 -4.92 16.71 -7.52
N LYS A 315 -6.14 17.18 -7.22
CA LYS A 315 -7.02 17.82 -8.23
C LYS A 315 -6.54 19.23 -8.61
N CYS A 316 -5.97 19.95 -7.65
CA CYS A 316 -5.58 21.35 -7.78
C CYS A 316 -4.05 21.51 -7.84
N LEU A 317 -3.62 22.64 -8.39
CA LEU A 317 -2.22 22.88 -8.73
C LEU A 317 -1.36 23.13 -7.49
N PHE A 318 -0.23 22.42 -7.43
CA PHE A 318 0.88 22.74 -6.54
C PHE A 318 1.41 24.15 -6.89
N PRO A 319 1.43 25.11 -5.96
CA PRO A 319 1.73 26.50 -6.28
C PRO A 319 3.18 26.66 -6.75
N LEU A 320 3.36 27.05 -8.01
CA LEU A 320 4.66 27.39 -8.59
C LEU A 320 4.79 28.91 -8.71
N ARG A 321 5.73 29.49 -7.96
CA ARG A 321 6.17 30.89 -8.09
C ARG A 321 7.54 30.91 -8.75
N ASP A 322 7.92 31.98 -9.47
CA ASP A 322 9.20 32.14 -10.22
C ASP A 322 10.46 31.62 -9.51
N SER A 323 10.48 31.68 -8.18
CA SER A 323 11.45 30.99 -7.35
C SER A 323 10.82 30.43 -6.07
N VAL A 324 11.41 29.36 -5.56
CA VAL A 324 11.09 28.78 -4.26
C VAL A 324 12.27 28.94 -3.32
N ARG A 325 12.01 29.35 -2.08
CA ARG A 325 13.04 29.43 -1.05
C ARG A 325 12.93 28.23 -0.12
N LEU A 326 13.94 27.38 -0.16
CA LEU A 326 14.05 26.14 0.62
C LEU A 326 15.28 26.23 1.52
N CYS A 327 15.09 26.13 2.83
CA CYS A 327 16.18 26.04 3.80
C CYS A 327 17.24 27.16 3.66
N GLY A 328 16.77 28.41 3.44
CA GLY A 328 17.63 29.58 3.26
C GLY A 328 18.25 29.75 1.87
N LYS A 329 17.99 28.82 0.94
CA LYS A 329 18.45 28.91 -0.46
C LYS A 329 17.27 29.21 -1.39
N THR A 330 17.49 30.06 -2.38
CA THR A 330 16.50 30.38 -3.41
C THR A 330 16.82 29.59 -4.68
N TYR A 331 15.84 28.85 -5.18
CA TYR A 331 15.92 28.09 -6.41
C TYR A 331 14.93 28.65 -7.43
N LYS A 332 15.38 28.82 -8.69
CA LYS A 332 14.48 29.16 -9.80
C LYS A 332 13.59 27.97 -10.14
N VAL A 333 12.36 28.22 -10.58
CA VAL A 333 11.41 27.17 -11.02
C VAL A 333 12.00 26.25 -12.09
N GLY A 334 12.78 26.80 -13.03
CA GLY A 334 13.42 25.97 -14.06
C GLY A 334 14.33 24.88 -13.48
N VAL A 335 15.02 25.16 -12.37
CA VAL A 335 15.85 24.16 -11.66
C VAL A 335 14.96 23.12 -10.98
N LEU A 336 13.84 23.54 -10.39
CA LEU A 336 12.86 22.65 -9.78
C LEU A 336 12.27 21.69 -10.81
N ILE A 337 11.79 22.20 -11.95
CA ILE A 337 11.23 21.40 -13.05
C ILE A 337 12.27 20.45 -13.62
N ALA A 338 13.51 20.91 -13.86
CA ALA A 338 14.58 20.04 -14.34
C ALA A 338 14.88 18.91 -13.35
N THR A 339 14.84 19.19 -12.04
CA THR A 339 15.00 18.18 -10.98
C THR A 339 13.84 17.18 -10.99
N THR A 340 12.60 17.66 -11.10
CA THR A 340 11.41 16.81 -11.20
C THR A 340 11.46 15.89 -12.43
N ASN A 341 11.81 16.42 -13.60
CA ASN A 341 11.96 15.63 -14.82
C ASN A 341 13.04 14.57 -14.67
N ARG A 342 14.18 14.93 -14.06
CA ARG A 342 15.25 13.98 -13.80
C ARG A 342 14.80 12.83 -12.88
N ILE A 343 14.03 13.12 -11.83
CA ILE A 343 13.46 12.09 -10.95
C ILE A 343 12.52 11.17 -11.75
N PHE A 344 11.63 11.76 -12.56
CA PHE A 344 10.67 11.02 -13.39
C PHE A 344 11.37 10.07 -14.37
N GLU A 345 12.44 10.55 -15.03
CA GLU A 345 13.28 9.75 -15.93
C GLU A 345 14.02 8.62 -15.20
N VAL A 346 14.63 8.89 -14.04
CA VAL A 346 15.36 7.87 -13.25
C VAL A 346 14.43 6.74 -12.78
N LEU A 347 13.15 7.05 -12.60
CA LEU A 347 12.13 6.08 -12.23
C LEU A 347 11.44 5.42 -13.43
N ASP A 348 11.93 5.62 -14.65
CA ASP A 348 11.34 5.09 -15.89
C ASP A 348 9.84 5.42 -16.02
N CYS A 349 9.45 6.64 -15.63
CA CYS A 349 8.07 7.11 -15.59
C CYS A 349 7.15 6.33 -14.63
N ASN A 350 7.67 5.40 -13.81
CA ASN A 350 6.91 4.58 -12.89
C ASN A 350 6.74 5.27 -11.53
N VAL A 351 5.91 6.32 -11.48
CA VAL A 351 5.67 7.12 -10.25
C VAL A 351 4.45 6.68 -9.45
N VAL A 352 3.48 6.02 -10.08
CA VAL A 352 2.30 5.47 -9.39
C VAL A 352 2.70 4.16 -8.72
N TYR A 353 2.62 4.10 -7.40
CA TYR A 353 2.97 2.92 -6.64
C TYR A 353 2.06 2.70 -5.44
N ALA A 354 2.03 1.48 -4.91
CA ALA A 354 1.35 1.19 -3.67
C ALA A 354 1.99 1.99 -2.54
N THR A 355 1.15 2.64 -1.75
CA THR A 355 1.53 3.43 -0.60
C THR A 355 1.13 2.71 0.68
N LEU A 356 1.86 3.00 1.76
CA LEU A 356 1.59 2.41 3.07
C LEU A 356 0.17 2.78 3.56
N SER A 357 -0.31 3.98 3.23
CA SER A 357 -1.66 4.45 3.47
C SER A 357 -2.72 3.69 2.69
N ASN A 358 -2.59 3.56 1.35
CA ASN A 358 -3.61 2.87 0.54
C ASN A 358 -3.81 1.41 0.98
N VAL A 359 -2.72 0.71 1.31
CA VAL A 359 -2.83 -0.67 1.82
C VAL A 359 -3.36 -0.71 3.25
N GLY A 360 -2.91 0.22 4.12
CA GLY A 360 -3.38 0.31 5.51
C GLY A 360 -4.86 0.64 5.64
N PHE A 361 -5.32 1.70 4.98
CA PHE A 361 -6.74 2.05 4.94
C PHE A 361 -7.56 1.03 4.16
N GLY A 362 -6.98 0.45 3.11
CA GLY A 362 -7.50 -0.75 2.46
C GLY A 362 -7.94 -1.77 3.49
N PHE A 363 -7.03 -2.30 4.32
CA PHE A 363 -7.38 -3.26 5.37
C PHE A 363 -8.40 -2.73 6.40
N LEU A 364 -8.40 -1.42 6.70
CA LEU A 364 -9.33 -0.82 7.64
C LEU A 364 -10.78 -0.75 7.11
N TRP A 365 -10.98 -0.51 5.82
CA TRP A 365 -12.31 -0.22 5.25
C TRP A 365 -13.31 -1.38 5.29
N GLN A 366 -12.84 -2.61 5.45
CA GLN A 366 -13.70 -3.77 5.64
C GLN A 366 -13.97 -4.09 7.12
N GLN A 367 -13.42 -3.30 8.03
CA GLN A 367 -13.61 -3.51 9.46
C GLN A 367 -15.06 -3.28 9.86
N GLU A 368 -15.56 -4.15 10.74
CA GLU A 368 -16.78 -3.90 11.49
C GLU A 368 -16.53 -3.93 13.01
N PRO A 369 -17.02 -2.92 13.77
CA PRO A 369 -17.76 -1.74 13.30
C PRO A 369 -16.91 -0.78 12.46
N VAL A 370 -17.57 0.06 11.67
CA VAL A 370 -16.93 1.10 10.84
C VAL A 370 -15.99 1.93 11.72
N ALA A 371 -14.77 2.14 11.25
CA ALA A 371 -13.76 2.87 11.98
C ALA A 371 -14.21 4.32 12.23
N CYS A 372 -14.11 4.77 13.48
CA CYS A 372 -14.42 6.16 13.83
C CYS A 372 -13.26 7.10 13.46
N GLU A 373 -13.53 8.40 13.39
CA GLU A 373 -12.53 9.43 13.04
C GLU A 373 -11.27 9.40 13.92
N LYS A 374 -11.44 9.03 15.20
CA LYS A 374 -10.32 8.85 16.14
C LYS A 374 -9.45 7.66 15.77
N GLN A 375 -10.05 6.54 15.36
CA GLN A 375 -9.33 5.36 14.91
C GLN A 375 -8.59 5.63 13.60
N TYR A 376 -9.25 6.32 12.66
CA TYR A 376 -8.61 6.80 11.43
C TYR A 376 -7.39 7.66 11.74
N SER A 377 -7.55 8.70 12.54
CA SER A 377 -6.45 9.62 12.87
C SER A 377 -5.30 8.91 13.58
N PHE A 378 -5.61 7.95 14.46
CA PHE A 378 -4.61 7.12 15.12
C PHE A 378 -3.87 6.21 14.14
N LEU A 379 -4.57 5.56 13.21
CA LEU A 379 -3.93 4.76 12.17
C LEU A 379 -3.06 5.64 11.27
N THR A 380 -3.54 6.81 10.85
CA THR A 380 -2.78 7.79 10.06
C THR A 380 -1.48 8.16 10.78
N TYR A 381 -1.52 8.39 12.10
CA TYR A 381 -0.34 8.67 12.90
C TYR A 381 0.67 7.52 12.87
N ILE A 382 0.21 6.28 13.06
CA ILE A 382 1.09 5.09 13.00
C ILE A 382 1.71 4.94 11.62
N LEU A 383 0.90 5.00 10.55
CA LEU A 383 1.39 4.84 9.17
C LEU A 383 2.39 5.94 8.80
N THR A 384 2.11 7.19 9.18
CA THR A 384 3.02 8.32 8.94
C THR A 384 4.33 8.12 9.69
N THR A 385 4.26 7.67 10.94
CA THR A 385 5.44 7.35 11.75
C THR A 385 6.28 6.25 11.09
N LEU A 386 5.65 5.17 10.63
CA LEU A 386 6.34 4.09 9.94
C LEU A 386 6.97 4.55 8.62
N ALA A 387 6.30 5.41 7.84
CA ALA A 387 6.86 5.98 6.61
C ALA A 387 8.14 6.81 6.87
N ILE A 388 8.20 7.52 8.00
CA ILE A 388 9.39 8.27 8.43
C ILE A 388 10.49 7.33 8.90
N ARG A 389 10.18 6.37 9.78
CA ARG A 389 11.18 5.58 10.54
C ARG A 389 11.66 4.31 9.86
N THR A 390 10.91 3.78 8.91
CA THR A 390 11.30 2.56 8.17
C THR A 390 11.92 2.92 6.83
N GLN A 391 12.83 2.07 6.36
CA GLN A 391 13.42 2.19 5.04
C GLN A 391 12.69 1.33 4.02
N TYR A 392 12.79 1.72 2.77
CA TYR A 392 12.27 0.95 1.65
C TYR A 392 12.80 -0.48 1.64
N ARG A 393 11.88 -1.45 1.51
CA ARG A 393 12.16 -2.89 1.52
C ARG A 393 12.92 -3.38 2.76
N GLN A 394 12.94 -2.61 3.86
CA GLN A 394 13.35 -3.12 5.17
C GLN A 394 12.34 -4.17 5.66
N TYR A 395 11.07 -3.88 5.46
CA TYR A 395 9.94 -4.78 5.70
C TYR A 395 9.01 -4.74 4.49
N ARG A 396 8.17 -5.75 4.33
CA ARG A 396 7.12 -5.74 3.32
C ARG A 396 6.08 -4.67 3.65
N LEU A 397 5.68 -3.89 2.66
CA LEU A 397 4.75 -2.78 2.83
C LEU A 397 3.40 -3.26 3.38
N SER A 398 2.88 -4.37 2.84
CA SER A 398 1.60 -4.93 3.31
C SER A 398 1.65 -5.44 4.75
N ALA A 399 2.79 -5.98 5.18
CA ALA A 399 2.97 -6.47 6.54
C ALA A 399 3.03 -5.31 7.55
N LEU A 400 3.73 -4.23 7.22
CA LEU A 400 3.73 -2.99 8.01
C LEU A 400 2.32 -2.40 8.12
N ALA A 401 1.60 -2.31 7.00
CA ALA A 401 0.22 -1.82 6.97
C ALA A 401 -0.71 -2.68 7.84
N ALA A 402 -0.64 -4.01 7.71
CA ALA A 402 -1.46 -4.94 8.51
C ALA A 402 -1.14 -4.83 10.00
N ALA A 403 0.14 -4.70 10.37
CA ALA A 403 0.55 -4.53 11.75
C ALA A 403 0.05 -3.19 12.35
N ALA A 404 0.09 -2.11 11.57
CA ALA A 404 -0.47 -0.82 12.00
C ALA A 404 -1.99 -0.89 12.24
N VAL A 405 -2.73 -1.55 11.34
CA VAL A 405 -4.18 -1.77 11.49
C VAL A 405 -4.49 -2.66 12.69
N TYR A 406 -3.69 -3.72 12.91
CA TYR A 406 -3.80 -4.58 14.09
C TYR A 406 -3.67 -3.79 15.40
N VAL A 407 -2.65 -2.93 15.51
CA VAL A 407 -2.45 -2.05 16.69
C VAL A 407 -3.61 -1.06 16.86
N SER A 408 -4.10 -0.48 15.76
CA SER A 408 -5.26 0.42 15.78
C SER A 408 -6.52 -0.30 16.29
N ARG A 409 -6.80 -1.50 15.79
CA ARG A 409 -7.94 -2.33 16.24
C ARG A 409 -7.88 -2.64 17.73
N LEU A 410 -6.72 -3.05 18.23
CA LEU A 410 -6.52 -3.29 19.66
C LEU A 410 -6.77 -2.02 20.48
N ARG A 411 -6.28 -0.86 20.01
CA ARG A 411 -6.45 0.40 20.73
C ARG A 411 -7.92 0.79 20.88
N PHE A 412 -8.73 0.49 19.87
CA PHE A 412 -10.15 0.84 19.83
C PHE A 412 -11.08 -0.31 20.24
N ASN A 413 -10.54 -1.36 20.89
CA ASN A 413 -11.28 -2.53 21.38
C ASN A 413 -12.10 -3.23 20.28
N ILE A 414 -11.61 -3.22 19.04
CA ILE A 414 -12.22 -3.96 17.94
C ILE A 414 -11.86 -5.44 18.12
N PRO A 415 -12.83 -6.38 18.10
CA PRO A 415 -12.57 -7.81 18.27
C PRO A 415 -11.46 -8.29 17.33
N THR A 416 -10.34 -8.74 17.90
CA THR A 416 -9.15 -9.10 17.12
C THR A 416 -8.50 -10.34 17.71
N GLY A 417 -8.36 -11.38 16.91
CA GLY A 417 -7.69 -12.64 17.28
C GLY A 417 -6.17 -12.57 17.14
N ARG A 418 -5.51 -13.73 17.28
CA ARG A 418 -4.05 -13.81 17.15
C ARG A 418 -3.59 -13.48 15.71
N PRO A 419 -2.63 -12.55 15.53
CA PRO A 419 -2.10 -12.20 14.22
C PRO A 419 -1.16 -13.28 13.68
N CYS A 420 -0.80 -13.18 12.40
CA CYS A 420 0.23 -14.04 11.81
C CYS A 420 1.63 -13.66 12.30
N ASP A 421 2.59 -14.58 12.14
CA ASP A 421 3.95 -14.40 12.66
C ASP A 421 4.66 -13.18 12.04
N GLU A 422 4.39 -12.87 10.75
CA GLU A 422 4.91 -11.66 10.09
C GLU A 422 4.45 -10.37 10.79
N VAL A 423 3.18 -10.31 11.21
CA VAL A 423 2.64 -9.15 11.93
C VAL A 423 3.20 -9.09 13.36
N VAL A 424 3.32 -10.24 14.05
CA VAL A 424 3.88 -10.31 15.41
C VAL A 424 5.28 -9.70 15.47
N VAL A 425 6.15 -10.04 14.51
CA VAL A 425 7.54 -9.54 14.46
C VAL A 425 7.60 -8.01 14.27
N LEU A 426 6.58 -7.39 13.70
CA LEU A 426 6.53 -5.95 13.45
C LEU A 426 5.94 -5.14 14.61
N LEU A 427 5.31 -5.79 15.59
CA LEU A 427 4.73 -5.11 16.75
C LEU A 427 5.78 -4.33 17.58
N PRO A 428 6.97 -4.89 17.90
CA PRO A 428 8.03 -4.13 18.55
C PRO A 428 8.54 -2.95 17.70
N VAL A 429 8.62 -3.13 16.37
CA VAL A 429 9.06 -2.06 15.45
C VAL A 429 8.11 -0.86 15.51
N ILE A 430 6.80 -1.10 15.55
CA ILE A 430 5.79 -0.04 15.70
C ILE A 430 5.94 0.67 17.04
N LYS A 431 6.11 -0.10 18.13
CA LYS A 431 6.29 0.43 19.48
C LYS A 431 7.52 1.35 19.54
N ASP A 432 8.67 0.87 19.08
CA ASP A 432 9.93 1.62 19.09
C ASP A 432 9.81 2.89 18.25
N ALA A 433 9.22 2.81 17.04
CA ALA A 433 9.03 3.95 16.15
C ALA A 433 8.16 5.05 16.80
N ILE A 434 7.09 4.67 17.50
CA ILE A 434 6.19 5.60 18.20
C ILE A 434 6.87 6.18 19.45
N SER A 435 7.60 5.37 20.22
CA SER A 435 8.36 5.84 21.37
C SER A 435 9.42 6.87 20.96
N CYS A 436 10.07 6.68 19.82
CA CYS A 436 11.03 7.64 19.28
C CYS A 436 10.39 9.00 18.95
N ASN A 437 9.10 9.07 18.63
CA ASN A 437 8.41 10.34 18.36
C ASN A 437 8.19 11.17 19.63
N ILE A 438 7.95 10.51 20.76
CA ILE A 438 7.77 11.18 22.07
C ILE A 438 9.09 11.81 22.51
N SER A 439 10.21 11.12 22.26
CA SER A 439 11.55 11.65 22.53
C SER A 439 12.04 12.64 21.47
N ALA A 440 11.38 12.72 20.31
CA ALA A 440 11.77 13.60 19.22
C ALA A 440 11.43 15.06 19.53
N ARG A 441 12.17 15.97 18.89
CA ARG A 441 12.17 17.41 19.17
C ARG A 441 10.81 18.08 18.85
N SER A 442 10.58 19.26 19.44
CA SER A 442 9.38 20.05 19.21
C SER A 442 9.19 20.43 17.73
N GLY A 443 7.96 20.28 17.24
CA GLY A 443 7.54 20.57 15.87
C GLY A 443 7.57 19.39 14.88
N GLY A 444 7.80 18.17 15.36
CA GLY A 444 7.80 16.96 14.54
C GLY A 444 6.43 16.27 14.37
N VAL A 445 6.45 15.02 13.90
CA VAL A 445 5.23 14.21 13.67
C VAL A 445 4.33 14.09 14.91
N TYR A 446 4.92 14.00 16.12
CA TYR A 446 4.15 13.92 17.37
C TYR A 446 3.28 15.16 17.60
N ASP A 447 3.86 16.36 17.43
CA ASP A 447 3.17 17.62 17.65
C ASP A 447 2.14 17.91 16.55
N LEU A 448 2.40 17.45 15.32
CA LEU A 448 1.42 17.52 14.23
C LEU A 448 0.15 16.73 14.57
N PHE A 449 0.30 15.46 14.94
CA PHE A 449 -0.83 14.58 15.27
C PHE A 449 -1.42 14.83 16.67
N LYS A 450 -0.83 15.75 17.45
CA LYS A 450 -1.41 16.26 18.70
C LYS A 450 -2.49 17.31 18.47
N ARG A 451 -2.55 17.91 17.27
CA ARG A 451 -3.54 18.94 16.92
C ARG A 451 -4.96 18.36 16.96
N SER A 452 -5.94 19.22 17.24
CA SER A 452 -7.36 18.84 17.32
C SER A 452 -7.92 18.28 16.00
N CYS A 453 -7.44 18.77 14.84
CA CYS A 453 -7.81 18.24 13.53
C CYS A 453 -7.39 16.77 13.31
N PHE A 454 -6.43 16.27 14.08
CA PHE A 454 -6.04 14.85 14.11
C PHE A 454 -6.55 14.15 15.38
N HIS A 455 -7.58 14.69 16.04
CA HIS A 455 -8.20 14.11 17.22
C HIS A 455 -7.23 13.80 18.37
N GLU A 456 -6.14 14.57 18.44
CA GLU A 456 -5.03 14.33 19.38
C GLU A 456 -4.46 12.89 19.29
N ALA A 457 -4.44 12.31 18.08
CA ALA A 457 -4.06 10.93 17.81
C ALA A 457 -2.74 10.50 18.47
N SER A 458 -1.75 11.39 18.54
CA SER A 458 -0.45 11.08 19.15
C SER A 458 -0.49 10.87 20.67
N ARG A 459 -1.58 11.29 21.34
CA ARG A 459 -1.80 11.09 22.78
C ARG A 459 -2.42 9.75 23.14
N PHE A 460 -2.93 8.99 22.18
CA PHE A 460 -3.51 7.69 22.49
C PHE A 460 -2.42 6.74 23.01
N PRO A 461 -2.61 6.11 24.19
CA PRO A 461 -1.66 5.14 24.70
C PRO A 461 -1.58 3.93 23.78
N LEU A 462 -0.40 3.29 23.71
CA LEU A 462 -0.25 2.02 23.02
C LEU A 462 -0.95 0.89 23.80
N PRO A 463 -1.53 -0.12 23.11
CA PRO A 463 -2.14 -1.28 23.78
C PRO A 463 -1.17 -2.03 24.69
N ASP A 464 -1.66 -2.49 25.84
CA ASP A 464 -0.85 -3.20 26.87
C ASP A 464 -0.13 -4.45 26.33
N LEU A 465 -0.71 -5.11 25.33
CA LEU A 465 -0.14 -6.29 24.67
C LEU A 465 1.23 -6.01 24.02
N LEU A 466 1.52 -4.76 23.64
CA LEU A 466 2.82 -4.35 23.13
C LEU A 466 3.91 -4.26 24.21
N TYR A 467 3.54 -4.28 25.50
CA TYR A 467 4.48 -4.24 26.62
C TYR A 467 4.84 -5.63 27.17
N GLY A 468 4.06 -6.67 26.82
CA GLY A 468 4.33 -8.07 27.19
C GLY A 468 5.03 -8.90 26.10
N LEU A 469 5.31 -8.29 24.95
CA LEU A 469 6.16 -8.78 23.86
C LEU A 469 7.50 -8.06 23.95
#